data_AF-A0A941JN68-F1
#
_entry.id   AF-A0A941JN68-F1
#
_cell.length_a   1.000
_cell.length_b   1.000
_cell.length_c   1.000
_cell.angle_alpha   90.00
_cell.angle_beta   90.00
_cell.angle_gamma   90.00
#
_symmetry.space_group_name_H-M   'P 1'
#
loop_
_entity.id
_entity.type
_entity.pdbx_description
1 polymer ?
#
loop_
_entity_poly.entity_id
_entity_poly.type
_entity_poly.pdbx_seq_one_letter_code
_entity_poly.pdbx_strand_id
1 'polypeptide(L)'
;MKKVLILIGLPASGKSSFAKELLLSQPGHWVRTNKDLLREMAHASHWSPANEKFIVKLRDTMILMALEDGKNVIVDDTNFGPHVNHIKELVKGKAQVEVNDSFLQVPVEECIKRDLLRPNSVGKDVIMKMYNRYLRPQIQTPKYNPNLPDALIVDMDGTLAIFHDRSPYDVSKCEQDLPNQPVLDTVHKWQESTKIIIVSGRTDDGKTLTENWLAKYGVKYSALYMRKTGDMRKDSIIKEEIYHKYIEGKYNIRFILDDRNQVVEMWRSLGLTVFQVAEGDF
;
A
#
# COMPACT_ATOMS: atom_id res chain seq x y z
N MET A 1 -40.66 0.18 2.70
CA MET A 1 -39.84 0.01 3.92
C MET A 1 -38.79 1.12 3.95
N LYS A 2 -38.58 1.78 5.08
CA LYS A 2 -37.62 2.91 5.20
C LYS A 2 -36.18 2.39 5.13
N LYS A 3 -35.31 3.17 4.50
CA LYS A 3 -33.90 2.81 4.26
C LYS A 3 -32.94 3.80 4.91
N VAL A 4 -31.82 3.28 5.40
CA VAL A 4 -30.64 4.07 5.80
C VAL A 4 -29.47 3.60 4.94
N LEU A 5 -29.02 4.45 4.03
CA LEU A 5 -27.89 4.19 3.14
C LEU A 5 -26.62 4.82 3.73
N ILE A 6 -25.65 4.00 4.07
CA ILE A 6 -24.37 4.43 4.65
C ILE A 6 -23.29 4.31 3.58
N LEU A 7 -22.63 5.43 3.26
CA LEU A 7 -21.51 5.43 2.30
C LEU A 7 -20.18 5.28 3.04
N ILE A 8 -19.27 4.43 2.56
CA ILE A 8 -17.94 4.26 3.17
C ILE A 8 -16.85 4.61 2.17
N GLY A 9 -15.90 5.45 2.56
CA GLY A 9 -14.80 5.85 1.69
C GLY A 9 -13.95 6.99 2.23
N LEU A 10 -12.73 7.14 1.69
CA LEU A 10 -11.82 8.23 2.04
C LEU A 10 -12.42 9.62 1.74
N PRO A 11 -11.97 10.69 2.41
CA PRO A 11 -12.28 12.05 1.97
C PRO A 11 -12.01 12.22 0.46
N ALA A 12 -12.84 13.03 -0.21
CA ALA A 12 -12.81 13.25 -1.66
C ALA A 12 -13.03 12.02 -2.58
N SER A 13 -13.47 10.87 -2.05
CA SER A 13 -13.79 9.69 -2.86
C SER A 13 -15.07 9.81 -3.72
N GLY A 14 -15.86 10.88 -3.58
CA GLY A 14 -17.09 11.12 -4.38
C GLY A 14 -18.41 10.90 -3.64
N LYS A 15 -18.38 10.41 -2.39
CA LYS A 15 -19.56 10.17 -1.53
C LYS A 15 -20.58 11.32 -1.52
N SER A 16 -20.11 12.54 -1.26
CA SER A 16 -20.99 13.71 -1.16
C SER A 16 -21.60 14.12 -2.49
N SER A 17 -20.93 13.85 -3.61
CA SER A 17 -21.50 14.10 -4.94
C SER A 17 -22.65 13.13 -5.21
N PHE A 18 -22.41 11.84 -4.96
CA PHE A 18 -23.45 10.81 -5.06
C PHE A 18 -24.64 11.10 -4.14
N ALA A 19 -24.40 11.52 -2.90
CA ALA A 19 -25.47 11.85 -1.97
C ALA A 19 -26.33 13.02 -2.47
N LYS A 20 -25.72 14.08 -3.03
CA LYS A 20 -26.45 15.21 -3.62
C LYS A 20 -27.29 14.77 -4.82
N GLU A 21 -26.73 13.96 -5.71
CA GLU A 21 -27.44 13.44 -6.89
C GLU A 21 -28.65 12.57 -6.50
N LEU A 22 -28.50 11.72 -5.47
CA LEU A 22 -29.60 10.92 -4.94
C LEU A 22 -30.75 11.80 -4.41
N LEU A 23 -30.42 12.85 -3.66
CA LEU A 23 -31.43 13.79 -3.15
C LEU A 23 -32.16 14.54 -4.28
N LEU A 24 -31.43 14.95 -5.32
CA LEU A 24 -31.99 15.68 -6.46
C LEU A 24 -32.84 14.78 -7.37
N SER A 25 -32.46 13.52 -7.54
CA SER A 25 -33.22 12.55 -8.35
C SER A 25 -34.51 12.07 -7.67
N GLN A 26 -34.60 12.16 -6.34
CA GLN A 26 -35.78 11.79 -5.56
C GLN A 26 -36.13 12.87 -4.52
N PRO A 27 -36.60 14.06 -4.96
CA PRO A 27 -36.85 15.19 -4.08
C PRO A 27 -37.82 14.85 -2.95
N GLY A 28 -37.45 15.20 -1.72
CA GLY A 28 -38.31 15.01 -0.55
C GLY A 28 -38.45 13.56 -0.06
N HIS A 29 -37.78 12.58 -0.69
CA HIS A 29 -37.77 11.18 -0.23
C HIS A 29 -36.58 10.85 0.68
N TRP A 30 -35.46 11.57 0.51
CA TRP A 30 -34.21 11.33 1.23
C TRP A 30 -33.82 12.54 2.08
N VAL A 31 -33.31 12.26 3.28
CA VAL A 31 -32.62 13.22 4.14
C VAL A 31 -31.14 12.86 4.19
N ARG A 32 -30.28 13.84 3.92
CA ARG A 32 -28.83 13.67 4.02
C ARG A 32 -28.33 14.09 5.39
N THR A 33 -27.46 13.29 5.98
CA THR A 33 -26.72 13.63 7.20
C THR A 33 -25.22 13.56 6.93
N ASN A 34 -24.48 14.55 7.40
CA ASN A 34 -23.04 14.69 7.19
C ASN A 34 -22.39 15.42 8.35
N LYS A 35 -21.44 14.80 9.05
CA LYS A 35 -20.80 15.41 10.22
C LYS A 35 -20.01 16.67 9.90
N ASP A 36 -19.41 16.79 8.71
CA ASP A 36 -18.66 18.00 8.35
C ASP A 36 -19.62 19.20 8.19
N LEU A 37 -20.76 19.01 7.52
CA LEU A 37 -21.80 20.04 7.43
C LEU A 37 -22.42 20.38 8.80
N LEU A 38 -22.62 19.38 9.66
CA LEU A 38 -23.12 19.61 11.01
C LEU A 38 -22.11 20.35 11.88
N ARG A 39 -20.80 20.06 11.74
CA ARG A 39 -19.73 20.81 12.43
C ARG A 39 -19.67 22.25 11.94
N GLU A 40 -19.78 22.47 10.64
CA GLU A 40 -19.83 23.80 10.05
C GLU A 40 -21.00 24.60 10.64
N MET A 41 -22.21 24.01 10.63
CA MET A 41 -23.42 24.65 11.13
C MET A 41 -23.41 24.91 12.64
N ALA A 42 -23.00 23.92 13.44
CA ALA A 42 -23.10 24.01 14.90
C ALA A 42 -21.92 24.74 15.55
N HIS A 43 -20.71 24.64 14.99
CA HIS A 43 -19.49 25.06 15.66
C HIS A 43 -18.47 25.72 14.72
N ALA A 44 -18.89 26.24 13.56
CA ALA A 44 -18.00 26.85 12.57
C ALA A 44 -16.79 25.95 12.21
N SER A 45 -17.04 24.64 12.10
CA SER A 45 -16.04 23.60 11.82
C SER A 45 -14.99 23.39 12.91
N HIS A 46 -15.12 24.03 14.07
CA HIS A 46 -14.20 23.84 15.20
C HIS A 46 -14.36 22.47 15.85
N TRP A 47 -13.31 21.66 15.77
CA TRP A 47 -13.28 20.32 16.33
C TRP A 47 -12.78 20.32 17.79
N SER A 48 -13.55 19.69 18.66
CA SER A 48 -13.14 19.32 20.03
C SER A 48 -13.82 18.00 20.41
N PRO A 49 -13.29 17.21 21.37
CA PRO A 49 -13.95 15.99 21.81
C PRO A 49 -15.38 16.20 22.34
N ALA A 50 -15.63 17.33 22.98
CA ALA A 50 -16.97 17.71 23.46
C ALA A 50 -17.90 18.04 22.29
N ASN A 51 -17.43 18.84 21.33
CA ASN A 51 -18.18 19.19 20.12
C ASN A 51 -18.51 17.94 19.31
N GLU A 52 -17.55 17.02 19.14
CA GLU A 52 -17.76 15.80 18.36
C GLU A 52 -18.85 14.90 18.97
N LYS A 53 -18.90 14.79 20.31
CA LYS A 53 -20.00 14.08 21.00
C LYS A 53 -21.36 14.71 20.71
N PHE A 54 -21.44 16.03 20.72
CA PHE A 54 -22.67 16.75 20.36
C PHE A 54 -23.05 16.51 18.89
N ILE A 55 -22.09 16.57 17.96
CA ILE A 55 -22.33 16.34 16.53
C ILE A 55 -22.84 14.92 16.26
N VAL A 56 -22.30 13.91 16.95
CA VAL A 56 -22.80 12.53 16.85
C VAL A 56 -24.26 12.45 17.34
N LYS A 57 -24.58 13.06 18.48
CA LYS A 57 -25.95 13.11 18.99
C LYS A 57 -26.90 13.83 18.02
N LEU A 58 -26.47 14.96 17.46
CA LEU A 58 -27.25 15.73 16.49
C LEU A 58 -27.54 14.92 15.23
N ARG A 59 -26.52 14.24 14.68
CA ARG A 59 -26.68 13.32 13.55
C ARG A 59 -27.69 12.22 13.86
N ASP A 60 -27.58 11.59 15.03
CA ASP A 60 -28.46 10.49 15.43
C ASP A 60 -29.91 10.95 15.57
N THR A 61 -30.14 12.13 16.16
CA THR A 61 -31.46 12.76 16.22
C THR A 61 -32.02 13.04 14.82
N MET A 62 -31.22 13.57 13.89
CA MET A 62 -31.66 13.80 12.51
C MET A 62 -32.03 12.50 11.78
N ILE A 63 -31.26 11.43 11.98
CA ILE A 63 -31.56 10.11 11.41
C ILE A 63 -32.93 9.64 11.91
N LEU A 64 -33.17 9.67 13.22
CA LEU A 64 -34.41 9.19 13.82
C LEU A 64 -35.62 10.03 13.40
N MET A 65 -35.50 11.36 13.45
CA MET A 65 -36.57 12.27 13.03
C MET A 65 -36.96 12.08 11.56
N ALA A 66 -35.99 11.94 10.66
CA ALA A 66 -36.26 11.68 9.25
C ALA A 66 -37.01 10.36 9.04
N LEU A 67 -36.62 9.31 9.77
CA LEU A 67 -37.32 8.03 9.71
C LEU A 67 -38.74 8.11 10.29
N GLU A 68 -38.96 8.89 11.36
CA GLU A 68 -40.29 9.12 11.93
C GLU A 68 -41.21 9.83 10.92
N ASP A 69 -40.68 10.79 10.17
CA ASP A 69 -41.38 11.51 9.08
C ASP A 69 -41.52 10.67 7.78
N GLY A 70 -41.26 9.37 7.83
CA GLY A 70 -41.43 8.47 6.69
C GLY A 70 -40.36 8.58 5.60
N LYS A 71 -39.27 9.32 5.84
CA LYS A 71 -38.17 9.53 4.88
C LYS A 71 -37.13 8.42 4.94
N ASN A 72 -36.35 8.29 3.87
CA ASN A 72 -35.09 7.54 3.87
C ASN A 72 -33.94 8.45 4.31
N VAL A 73 -32.83 7.86 4.76
CA VAL A 73 -31.66 8.62 5.21
C VAL A 73 -30.41 8.17 4.47
N ILE A 74 -29.61 9.13 4.01
CA ILE A 74 -28.25 8.88 3.50
C ILE A 74 -27.22 9.49 4.46
N VAL A 75 -26.21 8.70 4.82
CA VAL A 75 -25.11 9.09 5.71
C VAL A 75 -23.82 9.08 4.90
N ASP A 76 -23.32 10.25 4.50
CA ASP A 76 -22.17 10.37 3.59
C ASP A 76 -20.86 10.80 4.28
N ASP A 77 -20.75 10.54 5.58
CA ASP A 77 -19.49 10.55 6.33
C ASP A 77 -18.46 9.56 5.73
N THR A 78 -17.22 9.54 6.26
CA THR A 78 -16.24 8.50 5.90
C THR A 78 -16.64 7.10 6.37
N ASN A 79 -17.38 7.01 7.49
CA ASN A 79 -17.95 5.80 8.08
C ASN A 79 -16.96 4.64 8.36
N PHE A 80 -15.68 4.95 8.57
CA PHE A 80 -14.71 3.97 9.07
C PHE A 80 -14.91 3.63 10.56
N GLY A 81 -14.32 2.53 11.02
CA GLY A 81 -14.37 2.12 12.43
C GLY A 81 -15.78 1.71 12.89
N PRO A 82 -16.21 2.05 14.13
CA PRO A 82 -17.45 1.54 14.71
C PRO A 82 -18.73 2.23 14.18
N HIS A 83 -18.61 3.25 13.34
CA HIS A 83 -19.74 4.12 12.96
C HIS A 83 -20.87 3.38 12.25
N VAL A 84 -20.55 2.43 11.36
CA VAL A 84 -21.57 1.61 10.67
C VAL A 84 -22.37 0.79 11.69
N ASN A 85 -21.69 0.14 12.63
CA ASN A 85 -22.34 -0.68 13.65
C ASN A 85 -23.18 0.17 14.61
N HIS A 86 -22.68 1.35 14.99
CA HIS A 86 -23.45 2.31 15.78
C HIS A 86 -24.77 2.70 15.10
N ILE A 87 -24.73 3.04 13.80
CA ILE A 87 -25.94 3.41 13.05
C ILE A 87 -26.87 2.21 12.90
N LYS A 88 -26.34 0.99 12.67
CA LYS A 88 -27.14 -0.25 12.60
C LYS A 88 -27.93 -0.48 13.89
N GLU A 89 -27.29 -0.31 15.05
CA GLU A 89 -27.99 -0.45 16.34
C GLU A 89 -28.98 0.69 16.58
N LEU A 90 -28.64 1.93 16.24
CA LEU A 90 -29.52 3.10 16.37
C LEU A 90 -30.87 2.91 15.66
N VAL A 91 -30.86 2.34 14.45
CA VAL A 91 -32.05 2.21 13.60
C VAL A 91 -32.65 0.80 13.60
N LYS A 92 -32.19 -0.07 14.52
CA LYS A 92 -32.67 -1.44 14.67
C LYS A 92 -34.19 -1.48 14.85
N GLY A 93 -34.85 -2.25 14.00
CA GLY A 93 -36.32 -2.34 13.96
C GLY A 93 -37.05 -1.13 13.38
N LYS A 94 -36.34 -0.08 12.93
CA LYS A 94 -36.93 1.16 12.37
C LYS A 94 -36.72 1.31 10.86
N ALA A 95 -35.60 0.79 10.34
CA ALA A 95 -35.24 0.89 8.93
C ALA A 95 -34.34 -0.27 8.49
N GLN A 96 -34.33 -0.56 7.18
CA GLN A 96 -33.34 -1.40 6.55
C GLN A 96 -32.04 -0.61 6.36
N VAL A 97 -30.90 -1.19 6.73
CA VAL A 97 -29.58 -0.55 6.54
C VAL A 97 -28.91 -1.14 5.30
N GLU A 98 -28.49 -0.27 4.40
CA GLU A 98 -27.68 -0.60 3.22
C GLU A 98 -26.32 0.07 3.36
N VAL A 99 -25.24 -0.67 3.09
CA VAL A 99 -23.87 -0.16 3.14
C VAL A 99 -23.33 -0.13 1.72
N ASN A 100 -22.91 1.04 1.26
CA ASN A 100 -22.26 1.23 -0.04
C ASN A 100 -20.76 1.49 0.17
N ASP A 101 -19.96 0.48 -0.11
CA ASP A 101 -18.50 0.48 -0.02
C ASP A 101 -17.81 0.64 -1.38
N SER A 102 -18.55 0.89 -2.46
CA SER A 102 -17.97 1.10 -3.80
C SER A 102 -16.96 2.25 -3.84
N PHE A 103 -17.08 3.23 -2.95
CA PHE A 103 -16.13 4.34 -2.84
C PHE A 103 -14.79 3.95 -2.20
N LEU A 104 -14.64 2.73 -1.68
CA LEU A 104 -13.35 2.18 -1.24
C LEU A 104 -12.44 1.79 -2.41
N GLN A 105 -13.00 1.63 -3.61
CA GLN A 105 -12.26 1.29 -4.82
C GLN A 105 -11.54 2.50 -5.44
N VAL A 106 -11.85 3.72 -4.98
CA VAL A 106 -11.21 4.93 -5.49
C VAL A 106 -9.77 4.99 -4.95
N PRO A 107 -8.74 5.08 -5.82
CA PRO A 107 -7.34 5.13 -5.39
C PRO A 107 -7.08 6.28 -4.41
N VAL A 108 -6.18 6.05 -3.44
CA VAL A 108 -5.87 7.06 -2.41
C VAL A 108 -5.21 8.29 -3.03
N GLU A 109 -4.42 8.11 -4.07
CA GLU A 109 -3.76 9.16 -4.86
C GLU A 109 -4.80 10.06 -5.54
N GLU A 110 -5.84 9.45 -6.12
CA GLU A 110 -6.94 10.18 -6.75
C GLU A 110 -7.78 10.93 -5.71
N CYS A 111 -7.99 10.34 -4.52
CA CYS A 111 -8.61 11.04 -3.40
C CYS A 111 -7.78 12.27 -2.97
N ILE A 112 -6.45 12.13 -2.84
CA ILE A 112 -5.55 13.23 -2.49
C ILE A 112 -5.60 14.33 -3.56
N LYS A 113 -5.50 13.97 -4.84
CA LYS A 113 -5.57 14.91 -5.96
C LYS A 113 -6.87 15.71 -5.94
N ARG A 114 -8.00 15.04 -5.74
CA ARG A 114 -9.32 15.69 -5.65
C ARG A 114 -9.43 16.57 -4.41
N ASP A 115 -8.89 16.15 -3.28
CA ASP A 115 -8.96 16.91 -2.03
C ASP A 115 -8.19 18.22 -2.10
N LEU A 116 -7.02 18.23 -2.76
CA LEU A 116 -6.22 19.45 -2.95
C LEU A 116 -6.95 20.55 -3.74
N LEU A 117 -7.95 20.18 -4.56
CA LEU A 117 -8.75 21.12 -5.35
C LEU A 117 -10.01 21.60 -4.61
N ARG A 118 -10.28 21.09 -3.40
CA ARG A 118 -11.47 21.47 -2.62
C ARG A 118 -11.22 22.76 -1.83
N PRO A 119 -12.22 23.66 -1.73
CA PRO A 119 -12.14 24.84 -0.85
C PRO A 119 -11.86 24.47 0.61
N ASN A 120 -12.46 23.37 1.09
CA ASN A 120 -12.29 22.83 2.44
C ASN A 120 -11.52 21.49 2.37
N SER A 121 -10.25 21.54 1.95
CA SER A 121 -9.36 20.36 1.92
C SER A 121 -9.11 19.85 3.34
N VAL A 122 -9.16 18.53 3.53
CA VAL A 122 -8.76 17.90 4.80
C VAL A 122 -7.24 17.68 4.90
N GLY A 123 -6.56 17.69 3.75
CA GLY A 123 -5.11 17.53 3.64
C GLY A 123 -4.66 16.08 3.43
N LYS A 124 -3.55 15.92 2.69
CA LYS A 124 -2.93 14.62 2.37
C LYS A 124 -2.71 13.75 3.61
N ASP A 125 -2.19 14.32 4.68
CA ASP A 125 -1.84 13.57 5.89
C ASP A 125 -3.05 12.95 6.58
N VAL A 126 -4.19 13.64 6.57
CA VAL A 126 -5.44 13.11 7.12
C VAL A 126 -5.94 11.92 6.29
N ILE A 127 -5.90 12.05 4.96
CA ILE A 127 -6.29 10.97 4.04
C ILE A 127 -5.36 9.76 4.20
N MET A 128 -4.06 9.98 4.21
CA MET A 128 -3.07 8.91 4.38
C MET A 128 -3.19 8.23 5.74
N LYS A 129 -3.46 8.98 6.81
CA LYS A 129 -3.72 8.41 8.14
C LYS A 129 -4.95 7.49 8.13
N MET A 130 -6.02 7.87 7.44
CA MET A 130 -7.20 7.02 7.28
C MET A 130 -6.91 5.79 6.41
N TYR A 131 -6.25 5.98 5.26
CA TYR A 131 -5.85 4.88 4.38
C TYR A 131 -4.98 3.86 5.12
N ASN A 132 -3.90 4.30 5.77
CA ASN A 132 -3.00 3.45 6.52
C ASN A 132 -3.69 2.66 7.64
N ARG A 133 -4.72 3.25 8.26
CA ARG A 133 -5.44 2.61 9.36
C ARG A 133 -6.50 1.62 8.90
N TYR A 134 -7.21 1.91 7.81
CA TYR A 134 -8.44 1.19 7.45
C TYR A 134 -8.38 0.44 6.12
N LEU A 135 -7.52 0.86 5.19
CA LEU A 135 -7.54 0.37 3.81
C LEU A 135 -6.22 -0.18 3.32
N ARG A 136 -5.10 0.27 3.90
CA ARG A 136 -3.78 -0.24 3.55
C ARG A 136 -3.81 -1.76 3.74
N PRO A 137 -3.58 -2.54 2.67
CA PRO A 137 -3.55 -3.99 2.78
C PRO A 137 -2.59 -4.40 3.89
N GLN A 138 -3.04 -5.26 4.79
CA GLN A 138 -2.14 -5.85 5.77
C GLN A 138 -1.25 -6.84 5.04
N ILE A 139 -0.01 -6.42 4.81
CA ILE A 139 0.99 -7.26 4.18
C ILE A 139 1.39 -8.34 5.20
N GLN A 140 1.14 -9.61 4.86
CA GLN A 140 1.54 -10.71 5.72
C GLN A 140 3.04 -10.92 5.60
N THR A 141 3.78 -10.67 6.69
CA THR A 141 5.21 -10.97 6.76
C THR A 141 5.42 -12.49 6.81
N PRO A 142 6.39 -13.06 6.06
CA PRO A 142 6.74 -14.46 6.18
C PRO A 142 7.07 -14.84 7.64
N LYS A 143 6.52 -15.96 8.11
CA LYS A 143 6.75 -16.41 9.48
C LYS A 143 8.16 -16.95 9.63
N TYR A 144 8.86 -16.52 10.67
CA TYR A 144 10.15 -17.08 11.04
C TYR A 144 10.03 -18.57 11.37
N ASN A 145 10.93 -19.38 10.84
CA ASN A 145 11.03 -20.81 11.13
C ASN A 145 12.42 -21.14 11.69
N PRO A 146 12.55 -21.54 12.96
CA PRO A 146 13.85 -21.78 13.59
C PRO A 146 14.67 -22.91 12.93
N ASN A 147 14.05 -23.76 12.10
CA ASN A 147 14.72 -24.86 11.41
C ASN A 147 15.30 -24.46 10.04
N LEU A 148 15.05 -23.23 9.56
CA LEU A 148 15.56 -22.74 8.29
C LEU A 148 16.80 -21.86 8.52
N PRO A 149 17.81 -21.91 7.63
CA PRO A 149 18.94 -21.00 7.69
C PRO A 149 18.50 -19.57 7.40
N ASP A 150 19.16 -18.61 8.04
CA ASP A 150 19.02 -17.21 7.70
C ASP A 150 19.67 -16.90 6.35
N ALA A 151 19.05 -16.00 5.57
CA ALA A 151 19.60 -15.52 4.33
C ALA A 151 19.40 -14.01 4.10
N LEU A 152 20.30 -13.44 3.30
CA LEU A 152 20.14 -12.14 2.64
C LEU A 152 19.88 -12.37 1.16
N ILE A 153 18.95 -11.62 0.59
CA ILE A 153 18.81 -11.50 -0.86
C ILE A 153 19.54 -10.24 -1.29
N VAL A 154 20.40 -10.34 -2.29
CA VAL A 154 21.20 -9.22 -2.77
C VAL A 154 21.10 -9.15 -4.29
N ASP A 155 20.73 -7.98 -4.80
CA ASP A 155 20.74 -7.70 -6.22
C ASP A 155 22.16 -7.38 -6.77
N MET A 156 22.33 -7.50 -8.08
CA MET A 156 23.58 -7.16 -8.76
C MET A 156 23.62 -5.71 -9.26
N ASP A 157 22.83 -5.36 -10.27
CA ASP A 157 23.02 -4.14 -11.07
C ASP A 157 22.41 -2.93 -10.38
N GLY A 158 23.22 -1.94 -10.05
CA GLY A 158 22.82 -0.78 -9.25
C GLY A 158 22.87 -1.04 -7.74
N THR A 159 22.98 -2.32 -7.33
CA THR A 159 23.09 -2.74 -5.93
C THR A 159 24.53 -3.11 -5.55
N LEU A 160 25.02 -4.30 -5.93
CA LEU A 160 26.41 -4.71 -5.69
C LEU A 160 27.39 -4.11 -6.69
N ALA A 161 26.96 -4.02 -7.94
CA ALA A 161 27.76 -3.61 -9.08
C ALA A 161 27.22 -2.31 -9.68
N ILE A 162 28.08 -1.31 -9.79
CA ILE A 162 27.79 -0.03 -10.44
C ILE A 162 28.29 -0.13 -11.88
N PHE A 163 27.34 -0.15 -12.82
CA PHE A 163 27.64 -0.15 -14.25
C PHE A 163 27.76 1.30 -14.73
N HIS A 164 28.79 1.61 -15.51
CA HIS A 164 29.05 2.97 -16.03
C HIS A 164 28.97 3.07 -17.56
N ASP A 165 29.41 2.03 -18.28
CA ASP A 165 29.56 2.07 -19.75
C ASP A 165 28.91 0.85 -20.45
N ARG A 166 27.75 0.42 -19.93
CA ARG A 166 26.94 -0.61 -20.58
C ARG A 166 25.45 -0.38 -20.35
N SER A 167 24.64 -0.90 -21.28
CA SER A 167 23.21 -1.06 -21.04
C SER A 167 23.01 -2.06 -19.90
N PRO A 168 22.01 -1.89 -19.01
CA PRO A 168 21.64 -2.89 -18.02
C PRO A 168 21.36 -4.27 -18.63
N TYR A 169 20.88 -4.30 -19.89
CA TYR A 169 20.61 -5.52 -20.64
C TYR A 169 21.84 -6.12 -21.33
N ASP A 170 22.95 -5.39 -21.42
CA ASP A 170 24.21 -5.89 -21.97
C ASP A 170 25.03 -6.55 -20.87
N VAL A 171 25.04 -7.88 -20.85
CA VAL A 171 25.81 -8.66 -19.88
C VAL A 171 27.26 -8.90 -20.32
N SER A 172 27.63 -8.60 -21.57
CA SER A 172 28.93 -8.97 -22.15
C SER A 172 30.13 -8.29 -21.47
N LYS A 173 29.89 -7.18 -20.78
CA LYS A 173 30.91 -6.37 -20.08
C LYS A 173 30.71 -6.30 -18.58
N CYS A 174 29.76 -7.06 -18.02
CA CYS A 174 29.39 -6.92 -16.61
C CYS A 174 30.52 -7.30 -15.62
N GLU A 175 31.52 -8.06 -16.05
CA GLU A 175 32.73 -8.34 -15.25
C GLU A 175 33.59 -7.08 -14.97
N GLN A 176 33.40 -6.02 -15.75
CA GLN A 176 34.13 -4.75 -15.65
C GLN A 176 33.43 -3.74 -14.74
N ASP A 177 32.23 -4.04 -14.23
CA ASP A 177 31.48 -3.13 -13.37
C ASP A 177 32.28 -2.80 -12.09
N LEU A 178 32.09 -1.58 -11.58
CA LEU A 178 32.72 -1.13 -10.34
C LEU A 178 31.95 -1.64 -9.12
N PRO A 179 32.62 -1.91 -7.99
CA PRO A 179 31.93 -2.33 -6.77
C PRO A 179 31.23 -1.15 -6.11
N ASN A 180 29.99 -1.37 -5.65
CA ASN A 180 29.35 -0.50 -4.68
C ASN A 180 29.92 -0.80 -3.29
N GLN A 181 31.01 -0.13 -2.92
CA GLN A 181 31.82 -0.50 -1.75
C GLN A 181 31.02 -0.59 -0.43
N PRO A 182 30.12 0.36 -0.07
CA PRO A 182 29.30 0.22 1.14
C PRO A 182 28.40 -1.02 1.18
N VAL A 183 27.83 -1.39 0.02
CA VAL A 183 27.00 -2.60 -0.11
C VAL A 183 27.86 -3.84 -0.02
N LEU A 184 29.03 -3.83 -0.68
CA LEU A 184 29.99 -4.93 -0.65
C LEU A 184 30.49 -5.20 0.77
N ASP A 185 30.87 -4.16 1.51
CA ASP A 185 31.31 -4.25 2.91
C ASP A 185 30.19 -4.82 3.80
N THR A 186 28.94 -4.42 3.54
CA THR A 186 27.77 -4.98 4.22
C THR A 186 27.66 -6.48 3.94
N VAL A 187 27.71 -6.91 2.68
CA VAL A 187 27.64 -8.33 2.32
C VAL A 187 28.79 -9.12 2.95
N HIS A 188 30.02 -8.60 2.90
CA HIS A 188 31.19 -9.22 3.53
C HIS A 188 31.03 -9.39 5.04
N LYS A 189 30.34 -8.47 5.71
CA LYS A 189 30.07 -8.59 7.15
C LYS A 189 29.10 -9.71 7.48
N TRP A 190 28.11 -9.96 6.62
CA TRP A 190 27.04 -10.93 6.86
C TRP A 190 27.34 -12.33 6.30
N GLN A 191 28.19 -12.45 5.27
CA GLN A 191 28.39 -13.71 4.54
C GLN A 191 29.00 -14.87 5.35
N GLU A 192 29.60 -14.59 6.52
CA GLU A 192 30.14 -15.63 7.41
C GLU A 192 29.06 -16.28 8.29
N SER A 193 28.00 -15.54 8.65
CA SER A 193 26.93 -16.01 9.54
C SER A 193 25.59 -16.22 8.85
N THR A 194 25.47 -15.85 7.58
CA THR A 194 24.20 -15.79 6.86
C THR A 194 24.40 -16.19 5.41
N LYS A 195 23.42 -16.92 4.85
CA LYS A 195 23.47 -17.33 3.44
C LYS A 195 23.25 -16.10 2.56
N ILE A 196 24.17 -15.84 1.64
CA ILE A 196 23.97 -14.80 0.63
C ILE A 196 23.34 -15.43 -0.61
N ILE A 197 22.19 -14.93 -1.02
CA ILE A 197 21.47 -15.34 -2.23
C ILE A 197 21.49 -14.17 -3.20
N ILE A 198 22.17 -14.34 -4.33
CA ILE A 198 22.21 -13.33 -5.38
C ILE A 198 21.00 -13.53 -6.29
N VAL A 199 20.22 -12.46 -6.52
CA VAL A 199 19.08 -12.47 -7.44
C VAL A 199 19.23 -11.30 -8.41
N SER A 200 19.51 -11.60 -9.67
CA SER A 200 19.86 -10.60 -10.68
C SER A 200 18.87 -10.55 -11.85
N GLY A 201 18.63 -9.34 -12.36
CA GLY A 201 17.93 -9.12 -13.63
C GLY A 201 18.77 -9.45 -14.87
N ARG A 202 20.10 -9.65 -14.74
CA ARG A 202 20.98 -10.11 -15.82
C ARG A 202 20.51 -11.46 -16.35
N THR A 203 20.61 -11.65 -17.67
CA THR A 203 20.31 -12.93 -18.32
C THR A 203 21.37 -13.99 -17.99
N ASP A 204 20.96 -15.26 -18.00
CA ASP A 204 21.79 -16.40 -17.60
C ASP A 204 22.94 -16.73 -18.57
N ASP A 205 22.94 -16.20 -19.79
CA ASP A 205 24.11 -16.17 -20.69
C ASP A 205 25.26 -15.31 -20.14
N GLY A 206 24.97 -14.35 -19.27
CA GLY A 206 25.94 -13.55 -18.51
C GLY A 206 26.44 -14.18 -17.21
N LYS A 207 26.05 -15.43 -16.92
CA LYS A 207 26.33 -16.07 -15.63
C LYS A 207 27.82 -16.14 -15.32
N THR A 208 28.63 -16.66 -16.24
CA THR A 208 30.08 -16.84 -16.03
C THR A 208 30.76 -15.50 -15.70
N LEU A 209 30.42 -14.43 -16.42
CA LEU A 209 30.97 -13.09 -16.18
C LEU A 209 30.54 -12.52 -14.82
N THR A 210 29.31 -12.79 -14.41
CA THR A 210 28.79 -12.41 -13.09
C THR A 210 29.49 -13.17 -11.95
N GLU A 211 29.73 -14.47 -12.14
CA GLU A 211 30.46 -15.30 -11.16
C GLU A 211 31.93 -14.86 -11.03
N ASN A 212 32.58 -14.52 -12.15
CA ASN A 212 33.94 -13.95 -12.14
C ASN A 212 33.98 -12.63 -11.35
N TRP A 213 33.00 -11.75 -11.55
CA TRP A 213 32.88 -10.50 -10.81
C TRP A 213 32.74 -10.74 -9.31
N LEU A 214 31.82 -11.64 -8.91
CA LEU A 214 31.61 -12.01 -7.50
C LEU A 214 32.88 -12.59 -6.87
N ALA A 215 33.61 -13.43 -7.59
CA ALA A 215 34.88 -14.01 -7.14
C ALA A 215 35.97 -12.94 -6.98
N LYS A 216 36.11 -12.04 -7.97
CA LYS A 216 37.06 -10.93 -7.96
C LYS A 216 36.92 -10.05 -6.71
N TYR A 217 35.68 -9.80 -6.28
CA TYR A 217 35.38 -8.99 -5.09
C TYR A 217 35.08 -9.80 -3.83
N GLY A 218 35.38 -11.11 -3.83
CA GLY A 218 35.33 -11.94 -2.62
C GLY A 218 33.93 -12.15 -2.03
N VAL A 219 32.88 -12.12 -2.86
CA VAL A 219 31.51 -12.37 -2.43
C VAL A 219 31.26 -13.88 -2.33
N LYS A 220 31.08 -14.39 -1.12
CA LYS A 220 30.68 -15.78 -0.86
C LYS A 220 29.16 -15.89 -0.92
N TYR A 221 28.65 -16.58 -1.93
CA TYR A 221 27.20 -16.79 -2.12
C TYR A 221 26.83 -18.27 -2.09
N SER A 222 25.59 -18.54 -1.69
CA SER A 222 25.01 -19.89 -1.61
C SER A 222 24.17 -20.23 -2.84
N ALA A 223 23.62 -19.23 -3.51
CA ALA A 223 22.89 -19.38 -4.76
C ALA A 223 22.97 -18.10 -5.60
N LEU A 224 22.99 -18.27 -6.92
CA LEU A 224 22.88 -17.22 -7.92
C LEU A 224 21.69 -17.54 -8.82
N TYR A 225 20.64 -16.74 -8.72
CA TYR A 225 19.44 -16.82 -9.57
C TYR A 225 19.42 -15.65 -10.53
N MET A 226 19.22 -15.95 -11.81
CA MET A 226 19.31 -14.99 -12.91
C MET A 226 18.07 -15.10 -13.78
N ARG A 227 17.81 -14.05 -14.56
CA ARG A 227 16.79 -14.04 -15.60
C ARG A 227 17.15 -15.07 -16.67
N LYS A 228 16.16 -15.82 -17.16
CA LYS A 228 16.40 -16.72 -18.30
C LYS A 228 16.62 -15.93 -19.58
N THR A 229 17.59 -16.33 -20.39
CA THR A 229 17.82 -15.76 -21.72
C THR A 229 16.52 -15.81 -22.55
N GLY A 230 16.15 -14.66 -23.13
CA GLY A 230 14.91 -14.50 -23.90
C GLY A 230 13.67 -14.11 -23.09
N ASP A 231 13.72 -14.09 -21.75
CA ASP A 231 12.63 -13.59 -20.92
C ASP A 231 12.65 -12.06 -20.87
N MET A 232 11.63 -11.42 -21.42
CA MET A 232 11.49 -9.96 -21.53
C MET A 232 10.53 -9.36 -20.50
N ARG A 233 10.04 -10.15 -19.52
CA ARG A 233 9.15 -9.65 -18.47
C ARG A 233 9.86 -8.65 -17.55
N LYS A 234 9.09 -7.88 -16.79
CA LYS A 234 9.64 -6.93 -15.80
C LYS A 234 10.49 -7.66 -14.74
N ASP A 235 11.54 -7.01 -14.26
CA ASP A 235 12.42 -7.56 -13.20
C ASP A 235 11.61 -7.98 -11.96
N SER A 236 10.64 -7.18 -11.54
CA SER A 236 9.80 -7.48 -10.38
C SER A 236 9.09 -8.83 -10.52
N ILE A 237 8.51 -9.11 -11.69
CA ILE A 237 7.81 -10.37 -11.98
C ILE A 237 8.78 -11.56 -11.92
N ILE A 238 9.97 -11.41 -12.49
CA ILE A 238 10.97 -12.49 -12.54
C ILE A 238 11.55 -12.76 -11.16
N LYS A 239 11.90 -11.71 -10.41
CA LYS A 239 12.45 -11.86 -9.06
C LYS A 239 11.41 -12.41 -8.09
N GLU A 240 10.15 -12.03 -8.22
CA GLU A 240 9.03 -12.62 -7.46
C GLU A 240 8.87 -14.12 -7.79
N GLU A 241 8.90 -14.51 -9.07
CA GLU A 241 8.86 -15.91 -9.49
C GLU A 241 10.04 -16.71 -8.91
N ILE A 242 11.25 -16.15 -8.95
CA ILE A 242 12.45 -16.75 -8.35
C ILE A 242 12.28 -16.95 -6.85
N TYR A 243 11.75 -15.95 -6.15
CA TYR A 243 11.53 -16.02 -4.71
C TYR A 243 10.59 -17.16 -4.35
N HIS A 244 9.38 -17.19 -4.92
CA HIS A 244 8.40 -18.22 -4.62
C HIS A 244 8.90 -19.63 -4.95
N LYS A 245 9.62 -19.77 -6.07
CA LYS A 245 10.06 -21.09 -6.54
C LYS A 245 11.27 -21.63 -5.77
N TYR A 246 12.22 -20.76 -5.45
CA TYR A 246 13.54 -21.21 -5.00
C TYR A 246 13.88 -20.82 -3.57
N ILE A 247 13.27 -19.77 -3.02
CA ILE A 247 13.70 -19.14 -1.76
C ILE A 247 12.64 -19.29 -0.67
N GLU A 248 11.38 -19.04 -0.99
CA GLU A 248 10.26 -19.09 -0.06
C GLU A 248 10.17 -20.47 0.61
N GLY A 249 9.99 -20.47 1.95
CA GLY A 249 9.90 -21.69 2.75
C GLY A 249 11.22 -22.44 2.93
N LYS A 250 12.34 -21.95 2.38
CA LYS A 250 13.68 -22.57 2.51
C LYS A 250 14.67 -21.74 3.31
N TYR A 251 14.40 -20.45 3.48
CA TYR A 251 15.25 -19.52 4.20
C TYR A 251 14.43 -18.56 5.07
N ASN A 252 15.01 -18.11 6.17
CA ASN A 252 14.54 -16.93 6.90
C ASN A 252 15.22 -15.69 6.31
N ILE A 253 14.50 -14.95 5.46
CA ILE A 253 15.05 -13.74 4.86
C ILE A 253 15.14 -12.63 5.91
N ARG A 254 16.37 -12.22 6.25
CA ARG A 254 16.61 -11.16 7.24
C ARG A 254 16.31 -9.78 6.66
N PHE A 255 16.86 -9.50 5.49
CA PHE A 255 16.55 -8.32 4.69
C PHE A 255 17.06 -8.52 3.25
N ILE A 256 16.65 -7.60 2.38
CA ILE A 256 16.98 -7.56 0.96
C ILE A 256 17.72 -6.27 0.65
N LEU A 257 18.79 -6.35 -0.15
CA LEU A 257 19.46 -5.20 -0.74
C LEU A 257 19.09 -5.17 -2.23
N ASP A 258 18.43 -4.09 -2.65
CA ASP A 258 17.97 -3.86 -4.03
C ASP A 258 17.93 -2.34 -4.26
N ASP A 259 18.01 -1.86 -5.49
CA ASP A 259 18.06 -0.44 -5.83
C ASP A 259 16.77 0.04 -6.52
N ARG A 260 16.18 -0.80 -7.37
CA ARG A 260 15.13 -0.43 -8.33
C ARG A 260 13.74 -0.34 -7.69
N ASN A 261 13.04 0.79 -7.87
CA ASN A 261 11.75 1.09 -7.22
C ASN A 261 10.72 -0.03 -7.41
N GLN A 262 10.47 -0.46 -8.66
CA GLN A 262 9.47 -1.49 -8.95
C GLN A 262 9.77 -2.85 -8.29
N VAL A 263 11.05 -3.15 -8.04
CA VAL A 263 11.49 -4.40 -7.42
C VAL A 263 11.40 -4.28 -5.90
N VAL A 264 11.84 -3.16 -5.35
CA VAL A 264 11.72 -2.82 -3.93
C VAL A 264 10.25 -2.82 -3.48
N GLU A 265 9.35 -2.23 -4.28
CA GLU A 265 7.91 -2.25 -4.02
C GLU A 265 7.34 -3.67 -4.02
N MET A 266 7.76 -4.51 -4.97
CA MET A 266 7.38 -5.92 -5.02
C MET A 266 7.83 -6.64 -3.75
N TRP A 267 9.10 -6.54 -3.36
CA TRP A 267 9.62 -7.18 -2.15
C TRP A 267 8.86 -6.74 -0.88
N ARG A 268 8.58 -5.44 -0.77
CA ARG A 268 7.78 -4.88 0.33
C ARG A 268 6.36 -5.43 0.32
N SER A 269 5.74 -5.63 -0.86
CA SER A 269 4.41 -6.24 -1.00
C SER A 269 4.36 -7.72 -0.58
N LEU A 270 5.49 -8.42 -0.60
CA LEU A 270 5.65 -9.78 -0.05
C LEU A 270 5.91 -9.80 1.47
N GLY A 271 5.92 -8.63 2.12
CA GLY A 271 6.15 -8.50 3.56
C GLY A 271 7.61 -8.67 3.96
N LEU A 272 8.53 -8.52 3.02
CA LEU A 272 9.96 -8.62 3.24
C LEU A 272 10.56 -7.25 3.57
N THR A 273 11.58 -7.23 4.42
CA THR A 273 12.32 -6.01 4.75
C THR A 273 13.34 -5.72 3.65
N VAL A 274 13.34 -4.50 3.13
CA VAL A 274 14.20 -4.08 2.01
C VAL A 274 14.93 -2.80 2.38
N PHE A 275 16.25 -2.82 2.23
CA PHE A 275 17.08 -1.62 2.26
C PHE A 275 17.38 -1.22 0.82
N GLN A 276 16.79 -0.09 0.41
CA GLN A 276 17.00 0.46 -0.90
C GLN A 276 18.32 1.25 -0.92
N VAL A 277 19.28 0.82 -1.74
CA VAL A 277 20.68 1.28 -1.63
C VAL A 277 21.03 2.46 -2.54
N ALA A 278 20.17 2.80 -3.50
CA ALA A 278 20.33 3.92 -4.42
C ALA A 278 18.96 4.48 -4.86
N GLU A 279 18.96 5.62 -5.57
CA GLU A 279 17.76 6.08 -6.29
C GLU A 279 17.40 5.06 -7.38
N GLY A 280 16.13 4.69 -7.48
CA GLY A 280 15.70 3.53 -8.26
C GLY A 280 14.63 3.81 -9.30
N ASP A 281 14.48 5.06 -9.76
CA ASP A 281 13.40 5.47 -10.68
C ASP A 281 13.74 5.17 -12.16
N PHE A 282 13.85 3.88 -12.49
CA PHE A 282 14.12 3.36 -13.84
C PHE A 282 13.59 1.94 -14.05
#